data_AF-A0A3M9ZRN1-F1
#
_entry.id   AF-A0A3M9ZRN1-F1
#
_cell.length_a   1.000
_cell.length_b   1.000
_cell.length_c   1.000
_cell.angle_alpha   90.00
_cell.angle_beta   90.00
_cell.angle_gamma   90.00
#
_symmetry.space_group_name_H-M   'P 1'
#
loop_
_entity.id
_entity.type
_entity.pdbx_description
1 polymer ?
#
loop_
_entity_poly.entity_id
_entity_poly.type
_entity_poly.pdbx_seq_one_letter_code
_entity_poly.pdbx_strand_id
1 'polypeptide(L)'
;MTLNSGQKNLLAFGGAFVVAGIVLSTVVFPFWNLIREDVYEEVVILSNVGGTCYVETSDDIPKTIRDCTHSSGDEVMIKFGRGLAWAAVVEP
;
A
#
# COMPACT_ATOMS: atom_id res chain seq x y z
N MET A 1 28.49 -9.23 -41.98
CA MET A 1 27.20 -9.95 -41.97
C MET A 1 26.11 -8.93 -42.28
N THR A 2 25.43 -9.03 -43.43
CA THR A 2 24.33 -8.12 -43.79
C THR A 2 23.03 -8.71 -43.25
N LEU A 3 22.51 -8.10 -42.19
CA LEU A 3 21.22 -8.49 -41.60
C LEU A 3 20.10 -8.28 -42.62
N ASN A 4 19.24 -9.29 -42.77
CA ASN A 4 18.02 -9.15 -43.56
C ASN A 4 17.12 -8.08 -42.92
N SER A 5 16.40 -7.29 -43.73
CA SER A 5 15.48 -6.24 -43.28
C SER A 5 14.51 -6.72 -42.19
N GLY A 6 14.03 -7.97 -42.27
CA GLY A 6 13.18 -8.58 -41.23
C GLY A 6 13.90 -8.77 -39.90
N GLN A 7 15.17 -9.20 -39.93
CA GLN A 7 16.00 -9.35 -38.72
C GLN A 7 16.34 -8.00 -38.10
N LYS A 8 16.58 -6.97 -38.93
CA LYS A 8 16.84 -5.60 -38.46
C LYS A 8 15.62 -5.01 -37.75
N ASN A 9 14.43 -5.21 -38.30
CA ASN A 9 13.19 -4.74 -37.69
C ASN A 9 12.86 -5.48 -36.41
N LEU A 10 13.09 -6.81 -36.37
CA LEU A 10 12.91 -7.61 -35.17
C LEU A 10 13.87 -7.17 -34.04
N LEU A 11 15.14 -6.89 -34.37
CA LEU A 11 16.13 -6.43 -33.41
C LEU A 11 15.79 -5.04 -32.85
N ALA A 12 15.32 -4.14 -33.72
CA ALA A 12 14.88 -2.80 -33.33
C ALA A 12 13.63 -2.84 -32.44
N PHE A 13 12.62 -3.61 -32.82
CA PHE A 13 11.38 -3.73 -32.07
C PHE A 13 11.59 -4.46 -30.73
N GLY A 14 12.35 -5.57 -30.74
CA GLY A 14 12.71 -6.29 -29.53
C GLY A 14 13.54 -5.43 -28.57
N GLY A 15 14.52 -4.69 -29.09
CA GLY A 15 15.31 -3.74 -28.30
C GLY A 15 14.45 -2.65 -27.67
N ALA A 16 13.52 -2.06 -28.43
CA ALA A 16 12.61 -1.05 -27.90
C ALA A 16 11.71 -1.61 -26.78
N PHE A 17 11.21 -2.84 -26.91
CA PHE A 17 10.42 -3.49 -25.86
C PHE A 17 11.22 -3.77 -24.59
N VAL A 18 12.47 -4.23 -24.72
CA VAL A 18 13.34 -4.46 -23.55
C VAL A 18 13.63 -3.15 -22.83
N VAL A 19 13.99 -2.09 -23.57
CA VAL A 19 14.24 -0.76 -22.99
C VAL A 19 12.98 -0.21 -22.31
N ALA A 20 11.82 -0.29 -22.97
CA ALA A 20 10.55 0.13 -22.39
C ALA A 20 10.21 -0.65 -21.12
N GLY A 21 10.42 -1.98 -21.11
CA GLY A 21 10.20 -2.82 -19.94
C GLY A 21 11.09 -2.42 -18.75
N ILE A 22 12.35 -2.11 -18.99
CA ILE A 22 13.29 -1.64 -17.95
C ILE A 22 12.86 -0.27 -17.41
N VAL A 23 12.46 0.67 -18.28
CA VAL A 23 12.00 2.00 -17.84
C VAL A 23 10.73 1.88 -17.00
N LEU A 24 9.77 1.06 -17.41
CA LEU A 24 8.55 0.84 -16.64
C LEU A 24 8.84 0.17 -15.29
N SER A 25 9.76 -0.80 -15.23
CA SER A 25 10.11 -1.49 -13.97
C SER A 25 10.96 -0.65 -13.02
N THR A 26 11.77 0.28 -13.52
CA THR A 26 12.70 1.08 -12.70
C THR A 26 12.22 2.49 -12.42
N VAL A 27 11.31 3.04 -13.23
CA VAL A 27 10.80 4.41 -13.03
C VAL A 27 9.35 4.38 -12.60
N VAL A 28 8.46 3.63 -13.26
CA VAL A 28 7.02 3.65 -12.93
C VAL A 28 6.73 2.79 -11.69
N PHE A 29 7.28 1.58 -11.62
CA PHE A 29 7.03 0.65 -10.51
C PHE A 29 7.46 1.14 -9.11
N PRO A 30 8.62 1.80 -8.90
CA PRO A 30 8.96 2.29 -7.56
C PRO A 30 7.95 3.29 -7.01
N PHE A 31 7.22 4.04 -7.85
CA PHE A 31 6.15 4.91 -7.37
C PHE A 31 4.91 4.15 -6.88
N TRP A 32 4.62 2.95 -7.39
CA TRP A 32 3.52 2.12 -6.87
C TRP A 32 3.84 1.57 -5.48
N ASN A 33 5.12 1.41 -5.14
CA ASN A 33 5.57 0.91 -3.84
C ASN A 33 5.73 2.02 -2.77
N LEU A 34 5.72 3.30 -3.16
CA LEU A 34 5.98 4.44 -2.26
C LEU A 34 4.69 5.11 -1.71
N ILE A 35 3.49 4.70 -2.13
CA ILE A 35 2.23 5.39 -1.76
C ILE A 35 1.51 4.70 -0.58
N ARG A 36 2.15 3.78 0.12
CA ARG A 36 1.61 3.29 1.39
C ARG A 36 2.67 3.31 2.48
N GLU A 37 2.86 4.51 3.02
CA GLU A 37 3.53 4.65 4.31
C GLU A 37 2.60 4.07 5.37
N ASP A 38 2.93 2.86 5.82
CA ASP A 38 2.25 2.23 6.95
C ASP A 38 2.72 2.90 8.23
N VAL A 39 1.78 3.58 8.91
CA VAL A 39 1.96 4.25 10.20
C VAL A 39 1.55 3.29 11.30
N TYR A 40 2.35 3.22 12.36
CA TYR A 40 2.08 2.45 13.56
C TYR A 40 1.82 3.42 14.70
N GLU A 41 0.66 3.31 15.34
CA GLU A 41 0.23 4.22 16.41
C GLU A 41 -0.49 3.43 17.50
N GLU A 42 -0.23 3.79 18.75
CA GLU A 42 -0.97 3.27 19.91
C GLU A 42 -2.19 4.15 20.14
N VAL A 43 -3.38 3.55 20.08
CA VAL A 43 -4.64 4.28 20.17
C VAL A 43 -5.59 3.62 21.15
N VAL A 44 -6.48 4.42 21.73
CA VAL A 44 -7.56 3.95 22.60
C VAL A 44 -8.80 3.69 21.76
N ILE A 45 -9.46 2.56 21.99
CA ILE A 45 -10.72 2.23 21.32
C ILE A 45 -11.85 3.08 21.88
N LEU A 46 -12.48 3.88 21.02
CA LEU A 46 -13.57 4.77 21.41
C LEU A 46 -14.88 3.99 21.56
N SER A 47 -15.19 3.12 20.60
CA SER A 47 -16.38 2.28 20.65
C SER A 47 -16.20 1.00 19.85
N ASN A 48 -16.90 -0.06 20.26
CA ASN A 48 -17.06 -1.30 19.51
C ASN A 48 -18.55 -1.52 19.25
N VAL A 49 -18.95 -1.48 17.98
CA VAL A 49 -20.33 -1.72 17.55
C VAL A 49 -20.35 -2.90 16.60
N GLY A 50 -20.91 -4.02 17.05
CA GLY A 50 -21.11 -5.21 16.22
C GLY A 50 -19.80 -5.77 15.64
N GLY A 51 -18.69 -5.70 16.39
CA GLY A 51 -17.38 -6.17 15.95
C GLY A 51 -16.60 -5.18 15.07
N THR A 52 -17.12 -3.95 14.88
CA THR A 52 -16.37 -2.85 14.27
C THR A 52 -15.93 -1.87 15.35
N CYS A 53 -14.62 -1.69 15.52
CA CYS A 53 -14.05 -0.71 16.43
C CYS A 53 -13.77 0.61 15.71
N TYR A 54 -14.01 1.71 16.44
CA TYR A 54 -13.71 3.07 16.00
C TYR A 54 -12.59 3.65 16.87
N VAL A 55 -11.58 4.21 16.21
CA VAL A 55 -10.41 4.82 16.85
C VAL A 55 -10.12 6.17 16.21
N GLU A 56 -9.60 7.09 17.00
CA GLU A 56 -9.01 8.34 16.51
C GLU A 56 -7.51 8.18 16.39
N THR A 57 -6.96 8.73 15.31
CA THR A 57 -5.52 8.70 14.98
C THR A 57 -5.00 10.12 14.85
N SER A 58 -3.69 10.28 14.95
CA SER A 58 -2.99 11.56 14.79
C SER A 58 -3.21 12.30 13.45
N ASP A 59 -3.81 11.65 12.45
CA ASP A 59 -4.15 12.26 11.16
C ASP A 59 -5.57 12.85 11.09
N ASP A 60 -6.26 13.00 12.22
CA ASP A 60 -7.61 13.57 12.38
C ASP A 60 -8.70 12.87 11.55
N ILE A 61 -8.43 11.66 11.04
CA ILE A 61 -9.36 10.86 10.25
C ILE A 61 -9.70 9.59 11.05
N PRO A 62 -10.93 9.45 11.57
CA PRO A 62 -11.33 8.27 12.33
C PRO A 62 -11.12 6.97 11.53
N LYS A 63 -10.53 5.96 12.17
CA LYS A 63 -10.31 4.65 11.55
C LYS A 63 -11.32 3.64 12.05
N THR A 64 -11.73 2.78 11.13
CA THR A 64 -12.52 1.58 11.44
C THR A 64 -11.67 0.34 11.40
N ILE A 65 -11.81 -0.52 12.41
CA ILE A 65 -11.17 -1.84 12.50
C ILE A 65 -12.29 -2.88 12.45
N ARG A 66 -12.25 -3.78 11.47
CA ARG A 66 -13.21 -4.90 11.37
C ARG A 66 -12.75 -6.07 12.23
N ASP A 67 -13.72 -6.89 12.65
CA ASP A 67 -13.51 -8.09 13.44
C ASP A 67 -12.71 -7.83 14.75
N CYS A 68 -13.00 -6.68 15.37
CA CYS A 68 -12.35 -6.24 16.59
C CYS A 68 -13.04 -6.84 17.82
N THR A 69 -12.26 -7.54 18.64
CA THR A 69 -12.71 -8.19 19.89
C THR A 69 -12.47 -7.35 21.14
N HIS A 70 -11.76 -6.23 20.99
CA HIS A 70 -11.42 -5.33 22.08
C HIS A 70 -12.60 -4.42 22.49
N SER A 71 -12.60 -4.01 23.75
CA SER A 71 -13.64 -3.17 24.34
C SER A 71 -13.30 -1.69 24.23
N SER A 72 -14.31 -0.84 24.40
CA SER A 72 -14.10 0.61 24.53
C SER A 72 -13.21 0.89 25.75
N GLY A 73 -12.17 1.70 25.58
CA GLY A 73 -11.17 2.01 26.59
C GLY A 73 -9.88 1.17 26.52
N ASP A 74 -9.84 0.12 25.70
CA ASP A 74 -8.61 -0.67 25.52
C ASP A 74 -7.58 0.09 24.69
N GLU A 75 -6.31 0.03 25.08
CA GLU A 75 -5.15 0.52 24.31
C GLU A 75 -4.66 -0.58 23.38
N VAL A 76 -4.56 -0.28 22.09
CA VAL A 76 -4.13 -1.22 21.06
C VAL A 76 -3.14 -0.57 20.10
N MET A 77 -2.16 -1.34 19.66
CA MET A 77 -1.27 -0.95 18.57
C MET A 77 -1.98 -1.20 17.24
N ILE A 78 -2.09 -0.16 16.42
CA ILE A 78 -2.72 -0.26 15.10
C ILE A 78 -1.71 0.08 14.01
N LYS A 79 -1.88 -0.57 12.85
CA LYS A 79 -1.27 -0.15 11.59
C LYS A 79 -2.31 0.43 10.66
N PHE A 80 -2.00 1.57 10.04
CA PHE A 80 -2.85 2.19 9.03
C PHE A 80 -2.01 2.94 8.00
N GLY A 81 -2.54 3.10 6.79
CA GLY A 81 -1.94 4.00 5.80
C GLY A 81 -2.44 5.43 6.00
N ARG A 82 -1.55 6.42 5.93
CA ARG A 82 -1.91 7.84 6.06
C ARG A 82 -3.04 8.21 5.08
N GLY A 83 -4.12 8.83 5.59
CA GLY A 83 -5.27 9.23 4.77
C GLY A 83 -6.28 8.12 4.45
N LEU A 84 -6.09 6.90 4.94
CA LEU A 84 -7.09 5.82 4.85
C LEU A 84 -8.03 5.85 6.06
N ALA A 85 -9.28 5.42 5.90
CA ALA A 85 -10.27 5.36 6.99
C ALA A 85 -10.33 3.97 7.67
N TRP A 86 -9.35 3.10 7.42
CA TRP A 86 -9.32 1.74 7.98
C TRP A 86 -7.94 1.44 8.58
N ALA A 87 -7.94 0.62 9.62
CA ALA A 87 -6.75 0.19 10.33
C ALA A 87 -6.84 -1.30 10.67
N ALA A 88 -5.70 -1.90 11.02
CA ALA A 88 -5.62 -3.26 11.53
C ALA A 88 -4.85 -3.27 12.85
N VAL A 89 -5.32 -4.05 13.83
CA VAL A 89 -4.58 -4.29 15.07
C VAL A 89 -3.34 -5.11 14.75
N VAL A 90 -2.21 -4.76 15.36
CA VAL A 90 -0.97 -5.54 15.31
C VAL A 90 -0.55 -5.88 16.73
N GLU A 91 -0.09 -7.11 16.92
CA GLU A 91 0.57 -7.49 18.16
C GLU A 91 1.97 -6.85 18.19
N PRO A 92 2.46 -6.42 19.37
CA PRO A 92 3.78 -5.82 19.53
C PRO A 92 4.94 -6.78 19.24
#